data_AF-A0A0K0DF44-F1
#
_entry.id   AF-A0A0K0DF44-F1
#
_cell.length_a   1.000
_cell.length_b   1.000
_cell.length_c   1.000
_cell.angle_alpha   90.00
_cell.angle_beta   90.00
_cell.angle_gamma   90.00
#
_symmetry.space_group_name_H-M   'P 1'
#
loop_
_entity.id
_entity.type
_entity.pdbx_description
1 polymer ?
#
loop_
_entity_poly.entity_id
_entity_poly.type
_entity_poly.pdbx_seq_one_letter_code
_entity_poly.pdbx_strand_id
1 'polypeptide(L)'
;MEEIKDNPKMASWIRKSSYVPVIVAGDFNSPSHLDWTVKAKRRHGGWSVEWPATKIMSDLGFTDSFREVHPNVDADPGYTWSTVNKFNEQWDYTIPEPQDRIDFTFYQGDITPIRSFIYAGSEPLQPIPRHWNNDYPSDHFAVVTDFDVKNIL
;
A
#
# COMPACT_ATOMS: atom_id res chain seq x y z
N MET A 1 -13.98 0.63 1.64
CA MET A 1 -13.90 0.55 0.15
C MET A 1 -15.23 0.43 -0.56
N GLU A 2 -16.30 -0.05 0.10
CA GLU A 2 -17.67 0.02 -0.46
C GLU A 2 -18.07 1.45 -0.85
N GLU A 3 -17.63 2.45 -0.08
CA GLU A 3 -17.81 3.86 -0.43
C GLU A 3 -17.25 4.23 -1.82
N ILE A 4 -16.11 3.67 -2.24
CA ILE A 4 -15.57 3.90 -3.59
C ILE A 4 -16.36 3.12 -4.63
N LYS A 5 -16.69 1.85 -4.33
CA LYS A 5 -17.46 0.96 -5.20
C LYS A 5 -18.84 1.53 -5.54
N ASP A 6 -19.54 2.07 -4.54
CA ASP A 6 -20.92 2.50 -4.67
C ASP A 6 -21.04 4.00 -5.00
N ASN A 7 -19.92 4.72 -5.11
CA ASN A 7 -19.92 6.14 -5.47
C ASN A 7 -20.18 6.34 -6.97
N PRO A 8 -21.27 7.04 -7.36
CA PRO A 8 -21.64 7.20 -8.77
C PRO A 8 -20.62 8.03 -9.56
N LYS A 9 -19.91 8.95 -8.90
CA LYS A 9 -18.84 9.75 -9.52
C LYS A 9 -17.62 8.89 -9.81
N MET A 10 -17.23 8.03 -8.86
CA MET A 10 -16.15 7.06 -9.06
C MET A 10 -16.47 6.10 -10.21
N ALA A 11 -17.68 5.55 -10.25
CA ALA A 11 -18.12 4.70 -11.35
C ALA A 11 -18.06 5.44 -12.71
N SER A 12 -18.36 6.74 -12.74
CA SER A 12 -18.21 7.58 -13.94
C SER A 12 -16.75 7.75 -14.37
N TRP A 13 -15.84 7.94 -13.41
CA TRP A 13 -14.41 8.08 -13.66
C TRP A 13 -13.78 6.78 -14.16
N ILE A 14 -14.08 5.64 -13.52
CA ILE A 14 -13.65 4.30 -13.96
C ILE A 14 -14.06 4.03 -15.41
N ARG A 15 -15.30 4.34 -15.80
CA ARG A 15 -15.78 4.17 -17.19
C ARG A 15 -15.05 5.05 -18.21
N LYS A 16 -14.39 6.12 -17.76
CA LYS A 16 -13.64 7.06 -18.61
C LYS A 16 -12.12 6.90 -18.44
N SER A 17 -11.66 5.88 -17.70
CA SER A 17 -10.25 5.69 -17.35
C SER A 17 -9.33 5.52 -18.55
N SER A 18 -9.85 5.02 -19.68
CA SER A 18 -9.12 4.93 -20.95
C SER A 18 -8.80 6.29 -21.59
N TYR A 19 -9.45 7.37 -21.16
CA TYR A 19 -9.22 8.73 -21.64
C TYR A 19 -8.54 9.61 -20.58
N VAL A 20 -8.93 9.44 -19.32
CA VAL A 20 -8.35 10.16 -18.18
C VAL A 20 -8.04 9.13 -17.11
N PRO A 21 -6.75 8.80 -16.85
CA PRO A 21 -6.40 7.84 -15.83
C PRO A 21 -6.94 8.24 -14.46
N VAL A 22 -7.27 7.22 -13.67
CA VAL A 22 -7.75 7.38 -12.30
C VAL A 22 -6.70 6.81 -11.37
N ILE A 23 -6.27 7.61 -10.41
CA ILE A 23 -5.39 7.19 -9.33
C ILE A 23 -6.16 7.29 -8.02
N VAL A 24 -6.10 6.23 -7.22
CA VAL A 24 -6.62 6.20 -5.85
C VAL A 24 -5.43 5.86 -4.95
N ALA A 25 -5.04 6.81 -4.10
CA ALA A 25 -3.88 6.68 -3.25
C ALA A 25 -4.17 7.14 -1.81
N GLY A 26 -3.45 6.56 -0.86
CA GLY A 26 -3.53 6.89 0.56
C GLY A 26 -3.46 5.67 1.46
N ASP A 27 -3.70 5.92 2.75
CA ASP A 27 -3.80 4.90 3.78
C ASP A 27 -5.18 4.23 3.74
N PHE A 28 -5.20 2.91 3.51
CA PHE A 28 -6.42 2.10 3.48
C PHE A 28 -6.74 1.48 4.83
N ASN A 29 -5.86 1.61 5.84
CA ASN A 29 -5.95 0.95 7.14
C ASN A 29 -6.22 -0.57 7.05
N SER A 30 -5.80 -1.18 5.94
CA SER A 30 -6.05 -2.57 5.63
C SER A 30 -4.91 -3.10 4.78
N PRO A 31 -4.32 -4.26 5.12
CA PRO A 31 -3.24 -4.81 4.34
C PRO A 31 -3.68 -5.27 2.94
N SER A 32 -2.69 -5.60 2.12
CA SER A 32 -2.95 -6.12 0.77
C SER A 32 -3.36 -7.59 0.78
N HIS A 33 -4.44 -7.90 0.06
CA HIS A 33 -4.83 -9.28 -0.27
C HIS A 33 -3.74 -10.01 -1.09
N LEU A 34 -2.87 -9.27 -1.79
CA LEU A 34 -1.74 -9.83 -2.53
C LEU A 34 -0.53 -10.14 -1.64
N ASP A 35 -0.49 -9.58 -0.43
CA ASP A 35 0.65 -9.72 0.49
C ASP A 35 0.35 -10.75 1.59
N TRP A 36 -0.92 -10.90 1.98
CA TRP A 36 -1.40 -11.86 2.99
C TRP A 36 -1.79 -13.22 2.40
N THR A 37 -0.91 -13.77 1.56
CA THR A 37 -1.16 -15.03 0.85
C THR A 37 -0.72 -16.26 1.64
N VAL A 38 -1.17 -17.45 1.20
CA VAL A 38 -0.71 -18.73 1.75
C VAL A 38 0.81 -18.88 1.69
N LYS A 39 1.45 -18.34 0.65
CA LYS A 39 2.92 -18.37 0.50
C LYS A 39 3.61 -17.48 1.54
N ALA A 40 3.04 -16.32 1.83
CA ALA A 40 3.60 -15.35 2.77
C ALA A 40 3.18 -15.57 4.23
N LYS A 41 2.23 -16.49 4.52
CA LYS A 41 1.61 -16.67 5.84
C LYS A 41 2.57 -16.81 7.02
N ARG A 42 3.79 -17.33 6.80
CA ARG A 42 4.81 -17.43 7.86
C ARG A 42 5.22 -16.06 8.42
N ARG A 43 5.18 -15.00 7.59
CA ARG A 43 5.44 -13.62 8.01
C ARG A 43 4.28 -13.03 8.81
N HIS A 44 3.10 -13.60 8.63
CA HIS A 44 1.83 -13.12 9.17
C HIS A 44 1.31 -14.03 10.28
N GLY A 45 2.21 -14.60 11.11
CA GLY A 45 1.83 -15.47 12.22
C GLY A 45 1.12 -16.78 11.83
N GLY A 46 1.28 -17.24 10.59
CA GLY A 46 0.61 -18.42 10.04
C GLY A 46 -0.71 -18.13 9.32
N TRP A 47 -1.14 -16.87 9.24
CA TRP A 47 -2.42 -16.47 8.67
C TRP A 47 -2.31 -16.10 7.19
N SER A 48 -3.34 -16.42 6.42
CA SER A 48 -3.57 -15.85 5.09
C SER A 48 -4.96 -15.23 5.06
N VAL A 49 -5.05 -13.99 4.60
CA VAL A 49 -6.28 -13.21 4.66
C VAL A 49 -6.45 -12.49 3.33
N GLU A 50 -7.58 -12.73 2.67
CA GLU A 50 -7.98 -11.93 1.50
C GLU A 50 -8.64 -10.64 2.02
N TRP A 51 -7.82 -9.61 2.26
CA TRP A 51 -8.28 -8.35 2.82
C TRP A 51 -9.33 -7.68 1.90
N PRO A 52 -10.58 -7.49 2.35
CA PRO A 52 -11.68 -7.06 1.47
C PRO A 52 -11.44 -5.69 0.84
N ALA A 53 -10.80 -4.76 1.57
CA ALA A 53 -10.58 -3.40 1.10
C ALA A 53 -9.79 -3.38 -0.21
N THR A 54 -8.62 -4.03 -0.23
CA THR A 54 -7.76 -4.06 -1.42
C THR A 54 -8.29 -5.01 -2.49
N LYS A 55 -9.00 -6.07 -2.10
CA LYS A 55 -9.66 -6.99 -3.05
C LYS A 55 -10.76 -6.27 -3.85
N ILE A 56 -11.57 -5.43 -3.21
CA ILE A 56 -12.58 -4.60 -3.88
C ILE A 56 -11.94 -3.69 -4.94
N MET A 57 -10.78 -3.10 -4.67
CA MET A 57 -10.07 -2.28 -5.66
C MET A 57 -9.66 -3.09 -6.88
N SER A 58 -9.09 -4.28 -6.68
CA SER A 58 -8.76 -5.20 -7.78
C SER A 58 -10.00 -5.61 -8.57
N ASP A 59 -11.13 -5.87 -7.90
CA ASP A 59 -12.40 -6.25 -8.55
C ASP A 59 -13.05 -5.11 -9.34
N LEU A 60 -12.77 -3.85 -8.96
CA LEU A 60 -13.12 -2.66 -9.73
C LEU A 60 -12.17 -2.42 -10.93
N GLY A 61 -11.17 -3.27 -11.11
CA GLY A 61 -10.20 -3.21 -12.20
C GLY A 61 -9.07 -2.21 -11.98
N PHE A 62 -8.80 -1.81 -10.73
CA PHE A 62 -7.59 -1.06 -10.41
C PHE A 62 -6.39 -1.99 -10.25
N THR A 63 -5.23 -1.51 -10.67
CA THR A 63 -3.94 -2.18 -10.49
C THR A 63 -3.17 -1.55 -9.33
N ASP A 64 -2.59 -2.39 -8.46
CA ASP A 64 -1.68 -1.97 -7.39
C ASP A 64 -0.29 -1.68 -7.98
N SER A 65 0.07 -0.39 -8.11
CA SER A 65 1.32 -0.02 -8.77
C SER A 65 2.57 -0.58 -8.08
N PHE A 66 2.56 -0.73 -6.75
CA PHE A 66 3.71 -1.27 -6.03
C PHE A 66 3.89 -2.75 -6.34
N ARG A 67 2.81 -3.53 -6.32
CA ARG A 67 2.88 -4.98 -6.55
C ARG A 67 3.05 -5.34 -8.02
N GLU A 68 2.65 -4.45 -8.94
CA GLU A 68 2.97 -4.59 -10.36
C GLU A 68 4.47 -4.43 -10.63
N VAL A 69 5.11 -3.42 -10.03
CA VAL A 69 6.56 -3.22 -10.15
C VAL A 69 7.34 -4.29 -9.37
N HIS A 70 6.81 -4.72 -8.22
CA HIS A 70 7.46 -5.66 -7.30
C HIS A 70 6.61 -6.91 -7.04
N PRO A 71 6.45 -7.82 -8.03
CA PRO A 71 5.53 -8.96 -7.91
C PRO A 71 5.95 -9.96 -6.83
N ASN A 72 7.22 -9.98 -6.43
CA ASN A 72 7.72 -10.89 -5.42
C ASN A 72 7.61 -10.29 -4.01
N VAL A 73 6.51 -10.61 -3.33
CA VAL A 73 6.25 -10.24 -1.92
C VAL A 73 7.42 -10.63 -0.99
N ASP A 74 8.15 -11.70 -1.32
CA ASP A 74 9.23 -12.14 -0.45
C ASP A 74 10.47 -11.25 -0.52
N ALA A 75 10.81 -10.79 -1.72
CA ALA A 75 11.95 -9.90 -1.96
C ALA A 75 11.62 -8.47 -1.55
N ASP A 76 10.41 -8.02 -1.89
CA ASP A 76 9.97 -6.63 -1.76
C ASP A 76 8.63 -6.60 -1.02
N PRO A 77 8.63 -6.72 0.32
CA PRO A 77 7.40 -6.72 1.10
C PRO A 77 6.67 -5.38 1.02
N GLY A 78 7.40 -4.27 0.94
CA GLY A 78 6.83 -2.93 0.79
C GLY A 78 6.13 -2.40 2.03
N TYR A 79 6.59 -2.77 3.23
CA TYR A 79 5.97 -2.32 4.49
C TYR A 79 5.91 -0.79 4.55
N THR A 80 4.70 -0.26 4.76
CA THR A 80 4.44 1.17 4.91
C THR A 80 4.15 1.53 6.35
N TRP A 81 3.77 0.57 7.18
CA TRP A 81 3.45 0.74 8.60
C TRP A 81 3.83 -0.55 9.35
N SER A 82 4.18 -0.59 10.64
CA SER A 82 4.47 0.50 11.58
C SER A 82 5.98 0.74 11.67
N THR A 83 6.42 1.91 11.22
CA THR A 83 7.83 2.12 10.90
C THR A 83 8.67 2.41 12.13
N VAL A 84 8.10 3.16 13.08
CA VAL A 84 8.76 3.63 14.31
C VAL A 84 8.39 2.82 15.55
N ASN A 85 7.32 2.02 15.48
CA ASN A 85 6.89 1.16 16.56
C ASN A 85 7.04 -0.33 16.17
N LYS A 86 7.50 -1.15 17.11
CA LYS A 86 7.80 -2.57 16.90
C LYS A 86 7.07 -3.47 17.89
N PHE A 87 6.64 -2.93 19.02
CA PHE A 87 5.93 -3.67 20.06
C PHE A 87 4.89 -2.75 20.68
N ASN A 88 3.68 -3.26 20.84
CA ASN A 88 2.55 -2.47 21.33
C ASN A 88 2.27 -2.79 22.81
N GLU A 89 2.06 -1.77 23.62
CA GLU A 89 1.68 -1.90 25.04
C GLU A 89 0.35 -2.66 25.21
N GLN A 90 -0.58 -2.49 24.25
CA GLN A 90 -1.87 -3.19 24.27
C GLN A 90 -1.72 -4.72 24.22
N TRP A 91 -0.56 -5.20 23.77
CA TRP A 91 -0.24 -6.63 23.69
C TRP A 91 0.85 -7.02 24.70
N ASP A 92 1.00 -6.24 25.78
CA ASP A 92 1.99 -6.46 26.85
C ASP A 92 3.42 -6.61 26.30
N TYR A 93 3.70 -5.98 25.14
CA TYR A 93 4.96 -6.11 24.41
C TYR A 93 5.35 -7.56 24.03
N THR A 94 4.41 -8.51 24.11
CA THR A 94 4.66 -9.94 23.83
C THR A 94 4.49 -10.29 22.35
N ILE A 95 3.72 -9.48 21.61
CA ILE A 95 3.45 -9.67 20.19
C ILE A 95 4.10 -8.50 19.42
N PRO A 96 4.95 -8.78 18.43
CA PRO A 96 5.47 -7.75 17.55
C PRO A 96 4.35 -7.04 16.79
N GLU A 97 4.45 -5.73 16.65
CA GLU A 97 3.52 -4.96 15.84
C GLU A 97 3.60 -5.37 14.36
N PRO A 98 2.47 -5.59 13.67
CA PRO A 98 2.48 -5.95 12.27
C PRO A 98 3.26 -4.93 11.46
N GLN A 99 4.09 -5.46 10.58
CA GLN A 99 4.75 -4.67 9.56
C GLN A 99 3.99 -4.97 8.28
N ASP A 100 3.09 -4.07 7.91
CA ASP A 100 2.14 -4.23 6.82
C ASP A 100 2.28 -3.11 5.80
N ARG A 101 1.88 -3.44 4.58
CA ARG A 101 1.65 -2.45 3.53
C ARG A 101 0.19 -2.09 3.54
N ILE A 102 -0.12 -0.92 4.08
CA ILE A 102 -1.49 -0.38 4.21
C ILE A 102 -1.69 0.92 3.43
N ASP A 103 -0.60 1.50 2.92
CA ASP A 103 -0.64 2.65 2.03
C ASP A 103 -0.46 2.17 0.59
N PHE A 104 -1.27 2.71 -0.32
CA PHE A 104 -1.33 2.23 -1.70
C PHE A 104 -1.35 3.37 -2.70
N THR A 105 -0.90 3.06 -3.93
CA THR A 105 -1.21 3.82 -5.13
C THR A 105 -1.83 2.85 -6.13
N PHE A 106 -3.16 2.83 -6.17
CA PHE A 106 -3.95 2.10 -7.16
C PHE A 106 -4.18 2.97 -8.39
N TYR A 107 -4.15 2.37 -9.58
CA TYR A 107 -4.41 3.12 -10.81
C TYR A 107 -5.23 2.32 -11.82
N GLN A 108 -5.87 3.04 -12.74
CA GLN A 108 -6.57 2.49 -13.89
C GLN A 108 -6.47 3.48 -15.07
N GLY A 109 -6.32 2.97 -16.29
CA GLY A 109 -6.13 3.77 -17.50
C GLY A 109 -4.81 3.43 -18.20
N ASP A 110 -4.51 4.14 -19.28
CA ASP A 110 -3.33 3.89 -20.12
C ASP A 110 -2.08 4.63 -19.60
N ILE A 111 -1.69 4.29 -18.37
CA ILE A 111 -0.42 4.67 -17.74
C ILE A 111 0.29 3.42 -17.26
N THR A 112 1.61 3.45 -17.23
CA THR A 112 2.41 2.31 -16.77
C THR A 112 3.32 2.74 -15.61
N PRO A 113 3.27 2.10 -14.44
CA PRO A 113 4.21 2.39 -13.37
C PRO A 113 5.60 1.89 -13.76
N ILE A 114 6.57 2.79 -13.87
CA ILE A 114 7.96 2.46 -14.21
C ILE A 114 8.84 2.31 -12.97
N ARG A 115 8.41 2.90 -11.85
CA ARG A 115 9.06 2.81 -10.55
C ARG A 115 8.01 2.94 -9.48
N SER A 116 8.08 2.12 -8.45
CA SER A 116 7.29 2.28 -7.22
C SER A 116 8.17 1.91 -6.04
N PHE A 117 8.25 2.77 -5.03
CA PHE A 117 9.13 2.55 -3.88
C PHE A 117 8.59 3.22 -2.63
N ILE A 118 9.13 2.78 -1.50
CA ILE A 118 8.76 3.27 -0.20
C ILE A 118 9.76 4.34 0.24
N TYR A 119 9.29 5.47 0.77
CA TYR A 119 10.11 6.62 1.16
C TYR A 119 9.85 7.03 2.61
N ALA A 120 10.94 7.30 3.33
CA ALA A 120 10.92 7.58 4.76
C ALA A 120 11.95 8.62 5.17
N GLY A 121 12.28 9.55 4.26
CA GLY A 121 13.43 10.42 4.44
C GLY A 121 14.73 9.79 3.95
N SER A 122 15.82 10.43 4.31
CA SER A 122 17.20 10.11 3.92
C SER A 122 18.06 9.65 5.09
N GLU A 123 17.64 9.96 6.32
CA GLU A 123 18.37 9.60 7.54
C GLU A 123 17.94 8.23 8.10
N PRO A 124 18.80 7.55 8.88
CA PRO A 124 18.42 6.31 9.55
C PRO A 124 17.26 6.51 10.53
N LEU A 125 16.20 5.71 10.37
CA LEU A 125 15.02 5.77 11.23
C LEU A 125 15.33 5.57 12.71
N GLN A 126 14.85 6.50 13.52
CA GLN A 126 14.78 6.37 14.96
C GLN A 126 13.42 5.79 15.37
N PRO A 127 13.38 4.72 16.20
CA PRO A 127 12.14 4.20 16.75
C PRO A 127 11.60 5.10 17.86
N ILE A 128 10.39 4.83 18.32
CA ILE A 128 9.84 5.40 19.56
C ILE A 128 10.83 5.10 20.73
N PRO A 129 11.11 6.07 21.62
CA PRO A 129 10.50 7.39 21.69
C PRO A 129 11.17 8.44 20.80
N ARG A 130 12.31 8.19 20.15
CA ARG A 130 13.12 9.20 19.43
C ARG A 130 12.62 9.59 18.04
N HIS A 131 11.57 8.94 17.54
CA HIS A 131 10.97 9.15 16.21
C HIS A 131 10.69 10.61 15.80
N TRP A 132 10.45 11.53 16.74
CA TRP A 132 10.27 12.96 16.47
C TRP A 132 11.51 13.65 15.87
N ASN A 133 12.69 13.01 15.94
CA ASN A 133 13.91 13.50 15.28
C ASN A 133 14.10 12.97 13.85
N ASN A 134 13.24 12.10 13.35
CA ASN A 134 13.36 11.62 11.99
C ASN A 134 13.16 12.80 11.03
N ASP A 135 13.91 12.81 9.93
CA ASP A 135 13.71 13.74 8.82
C ASP A 135 12.40 13.46 8.06
N TYR A 136 11.80 12.27 8.30
CA TYR A 136 10.41 11.95 8.03
C TYR A 136 9.70 11.48 9.32
N PRO A 137 9.17 12.41 10.14
CA PRO A 137 8.60 12.10 11.46
C PRO A 137 7.17 11.57 11.35
N SER A 138 7.02 10.39 10.75
CA SER A 138 5.77 9.64 10.60
C SER A 138 5.97 8.19 11.03
N ASP A 139 4.90 7.56 11.50
CA ASP A 139 4.82 6.12 11.69
C ASP A 139 4.52 5.36 10.39
N HIS A 140 4.15 6.07 9.32
CA HIS A 140 4.03 5.55 7.96
C HIS A 140 5.24 5.90 7.10
N PHE A 141 5.51 5.09 6.07
CA PHE A 141 6.33 5.46 4.92
C PHE A 141 5.44 5.87 3.74
N ALA A 142 5.89 6.83 2.94
CA ALA A 142 5.21 7.21 1.72
C ALA A 142 5.39 6.15 0.63
N VAL A 143 4.34 5.91 -0.15
CA VAL A 143 4.45 5.16 -1.41
C VAL A 143 4.61 6.15 -2.55
N VAL A 144 5.73 6.08 -3.25
CA VAL A 144 6.04 6.94 -4.40
C VAL A 144 6.03 6.09 -5.66
N THR A 145 5.18 6.45 -6.62
CA THR A 145 5.11 5.78 -7.92
C THR A 145 5.33 6.79 -9.05
N ASP A 146 6.26 6.48 -9.95
CA ASP A 146 6.44 7.20 -11.21
C ASP A 146 5.70 6.46 -12.33
N PHE A 147 4.91 7.20 -13.10
CA PHE A 147 4.18 6.67 -14.25
C PHE A 147 4.76 7.20 -15.57
N ASP A 148 4.88 6.31 -16.56
CA ASP A 148 4.99 6.70 -17.96
C ASP A 148 3.57 7.02 -18.48
N VAL A 149 3.44 8.19 -19.10
CA VAL A 149 2.17 8.75 -19.61
C VAL A 149 2.17 8.93 -21.13
N LYS A 150 3.17 8.37 -21.83
CA LYS A 150 3.32 8.52 -23.29
C LYS A 150 2.10 8.09 -24.12
N ASN A 151 1.23 7.24 -23.58
CA ASN A 151 0.03 6.80 -24.30
C ASN A 151 -1.16 7.76 -24.16
N ILE A 152 -1.00 8.88 -23.43
CA ILE A 152 -2.06 9.88 -23.18
C ILE A 152 -1.81 11.19 -23.94
N LEU A 153 -0.57 11.44 -24.37
CA LEU A 153 -0.13 12.63 -25.09
C LEU A 153 0.14 12.31 -26.56
#